data_AF-A0A498H1A4-F1
#
_entry.id   AF-A0A498H1A4-F1
#
_cell.length_a   1.000
_cell.length_b   1.000
_cell.length_c   1.000
_cell.angle_alpha   90.00
_cell.angle_beta   90.00
_cell.angle_gamma   90.00
#
_symmetry.space_group_name_H-M   'P 1'
#
loop_
_entity.id
_entity.type
_entity.pdbx_description
1 polymer ?
#
loop_
_entity_poly.entity_id
_entity_poly.type
_entity_poly.pdbx_seq_one_letter_code
_entity_poly.pdbx_strand_id
1 'polypeptide(L)'
;MTRTLDERDVAILRKLAPEYEGVLCPESGHEFHSILPPVSNHIAEDEADFAGRIGRLSEDDWRYLTEQILKGRESLSCMPEEDVDLVLREITVHVSEETADRVRRLYHLSECGIL
;
A
#
# COMPACT_ATOMS: atom_id res chain seq x y z
N MET A 1 16.87 2.03 7.13
CA MET A 1 17.49 1.97 5.78
C MET A 1 16.38 2.14 4.78
N THR A 2 16.61 2.96 3.77
CA THR A 2 15.65 3.26 2.71
C THR A 2 15.51 2.05 1.77
N ARG A 3 14.33 1.44 1.68
CA ARG A 3 14.07 0.26 0.82
C ARG A 3 14.00 0.68 -0.65
N THR A 4 14.64 -0.05 -1.55
CA THR A 4 14.39 0.05 -2.98
C THR A 4 13.28 -0.92 -3.39
N LEU A 5 12.35 -0.46 -4.24
CA LEU A 5 11.31 -1.32 -4.81
C LEU A 5 11.93 -2.33 -5.77
N ASP A 6 11.59 -3.61 -5.58
CA ASP A 6 11.99 -4.68 -6.48
C ASP A 6 11.07 -4.78 -7.70
N GLU A 7 11.37 -5.68 -8.64
CA GLU A 7 10.59 -5.83 -9.88
C GLU A 7 9.10 -6.14 -9.61
N ARG A 8 8.80 -6.87 -8.52
CA ARG A 8 7.44 -7.23 -8.16
C ARG A 8 6.70 -6.03 -7.59
N ASP A 9 7.37 -5.24 -6.76
CA ASP A 9 6.83 -3.97 -6.26
C ASP A 9 6.47 -3.01 -7.41
N VAL A 10 7.40 -2.82 -8.35
CA VAL A 10 7.21 -1.93 -9.51
C VAL A 10 6.08 -2.42 -10.40
N ALA A 11 5.95 -3.74 -10.59
CA ALA A 11 4.83 -4.31 -11.34
C ALA A 11 3.47 -4.02 -10.68
N ILE A 12 3.40 -4.04 -9.35
CA ILE A 12 2.18 -3.69 -8.60
C ILE A 12 1.90 -2.19 -8.72
N LEU A 13 2.91 -1.33 -8.53
CA LEU A 13 2.76 0.12 -8.67
C LEU A 13 2.23 0.49 -10.06
N ARG A 14 2.72 -0.14 -11.13
CA ARG A 14 2.23 0.06 -12.51
C ARG A 14 0.78 -0.40 -12.75
N LYS A 15 0.28 -1.37 -11.99
CA LYS A 15 -1.15 -1.74 -12.04
C LYS A 15 -2.01 -0.67 -11.40
N LEU A 16 -1.55 -0.13 -10.26
CA LEU A 16 -2.25 0.90 -9.50
C LEU A 16 -2.22 2.26 -10.19
N ALA A 17 -1.10 2.59 -10.84
CA ALA A 17 -0.83 3.87 -11.47
C ALA A 17 -0.16 3.68 -12.84
N PRO A 18 -0.87 3.15 -13.85
CA PRO A 18 -0.32 2.91 -15.19
C PRO A 18 0.16 4.19 -15.90
N GLU A 19 -0.40 5.34 -15.55
CA GLU A 19 0.02 6.67 -16.02
C GLU A 19 1.39 7.10 -15.47
N TYR A 20 1.89 6.39 -14.47
CA TYR A 20 3.13 6.69 -13.79
C TYR A 20 4.28 5.88 -14.39
N GLU A 21 4.98 6.45 -15.38
CA GLU A 21 6.07 5.77 -16.11
C GLU A 21 7.36 5.61 -15.29
N GLY A 22 7.48 6.25 -14.12
CA GLY A 22 8.68 6.25 -13.26
C GLY A 22 8.48 5.63 -11.87
N VAL A 23 9.57 5.43 -11.14
CA VAL A 23 9.57 5.00 -9.71
C VAL A 23 9.80 6.18 -8.76
N LEU A 24 9.91 7.39 -9.30
CA LEU A 24 10.31 8.60 -8.58
C LEU A 24 9.09 9.37 -8.11
N CYS A 25 9.08 9.80 -6.86
CA CYS A 25 8.12 10.74 -6.31
C CYS A 25 8.13 12.05 -7.11
N PRO A 26 6.97 12.56 -7.56
CA PRO A 26 6.92 13.71 -8.47
C PRO A 26 7.30 15.02 -7.76
N GLU A 27 7.13 15.08 -6.44
CA GLU A 27 7.41 16.27 -5.63
C GLU A 27 8.89 16.36 -5.19
N SER A 28 9.58 15.23 -5.05
CA SER A 28 10.94 15.20 -4.46
C SER A 28 12.02 14.64 -5.38
N GLY A 29 11.65 13.90 -6.43
CA GLY A 29 12.60 13.22 -7.32
C GLY A 29 13.30 12.00 -6.69
N HIS A 30 12.91 11.58 -5.48
CA HIS A 30 13.40 10.37 -4.84
C HIS A 30 12.55 9.15 -5.19
N GLU A 31 13.15 7.96 -5.22
CA GLU A 31 12.42 6.70 -5.42
C GLU A 31 11.37 6.50 -4.31
N PHE A 32 10.22 5.93 -4.65
CA PHE A 32 9.29 5.45 -3.63
C PHE A 32 9.91 4.27 -2.85
N HIS A 33 9.58 4.20 -1.56
CA HIS A 33 10.02 3.11 -0.67
C HIS A 33 8.85 2.21 -0.23
N SER A 34 7.64 2.65 -0.52
CA SER A 34 6.36 2.01 -0.27
C SER A 34 5.48 2.15 -1.52
N ILE A 35 4.45 1.34 -1.65
CA ILE A 35 3.53 1.33 -2.79
C ILE A 35 2.21 2.00 -2.45
N LEU A 36 1.61 1.66 -1.30
CA LEU A 36 0.25 2.10 -0.96
C LEU A 36 0.18 3.58 -0.55
N PRO A 37 1.05 4.10 0.34
CA PRO A 37 1.02 5.51 0.71
C PRO A 37 1.17 6.49 -0.45
N PRO A 38 2.10 6.31 -1.42
CA PRO A 38 2.16 7.24 -2.53
C PRO A 38 0.98 7.12 -3.49
N VAL A 39 0.42 5.92 -3.67
CA VAL A 39 -0.79 5.76 -4.48
C VAL A 39 -1.98 6.48 -3.85
N SER A 40 -2.18 6.34 -2.54
CA SER A 40 -3.25 7.02 -1.79
C SER A 40 -3.04 8.55 -1.74
N ASN A 41 -1.85 9.01 -1.33
CA ASN A 41 -1.64 10.44 -1.03
C ASN A 41 -1.32 11.32 -2.24
N HIS A 42 -0.72 10.77 -3.29
CA HIS A 42 -0.15 11.57 -4.38
C HIS A 42 -0.70 11.25 -5.77
N ILE A 43 -1.34 10.10 -5.94
CA ILE A 43 -1.77 9.61 -7.25
C ILE A 43 -3.29 9.51 -7.33
N ALA A 44 -3.94 9.00 -6.29
CA ALA A 44 -5.39 8.97 -6.22
C ALA A 44 -5.95 10.38 -6.07
N GLU A 45 -7.03 10.68 -6.81
CA GLU A 45 -7.71 11.97 -6.69
C GLU A 45 -8.59 12.06 -5.45
N ASP A 46 -9.19 10.94 -5.05
CA ASP A 46 -10.04 10.77 -3.88
C ASP A 46 -10.11 9.30 -3.43
N GLU A 47 -10.84 9.03 -2.34
CA GLU A 47 -11.08 7.68 -1.78
C GLU A 47 -11.67 6.72 -2.84
N ALA A 48 -12.55 7.21 -3.73
CA ALA A 48 -13.20 6.37 -4.73
C ALA A 48 -12.22 5.99 -5.85
N ASP A 49 -11.35 6.91 -6.28
CA ASP A 49 -10.27 6.61 -7.20
C ASP A 49 -9.26 5.63 -6.57
N PHE A 50 -8.88 5.83 -5.30
CA PHE A 50 -8.02 4.89 -4.58
C PHE A 50 -8.61 3.48 -4.54
N ALA A 51 -9.89 3.35 -4.17
CA ALA A 51 -10.63 2.09 -4.20
C ALA A 51 -10.61 1.44 -5.61
N GLY A 52 -10.84 2.24 -6.65
CA GLY A 52 -10.79 1.79 -8.04
C GLY A 52 -9.40 1.32 -8.50
N ARG A 53 -8.33 1.91 -7.96
CA ARG A 53 -6.95 1.52 -8.24
C ARG A 53 -6.59 0.21 -7.56
N ILE A 54 -6.82 0.10 -6.24
CA ILE A 54 -6.48 -1.13 -5.50
C ILE A 54 -7.32 -2.33 -5.94
N GLY A 55 -8.53 -2.11 -6.45
CA GLY A 55 -9.36 -3.16 -7.06
C GLY A 55 -8.79 -3.76 -8.36
N ARG A 56 -7.71 -3.19 -8.93
CA ARG A 56 -6.98 -3.78 -10.09
C ARG A 56 -6.03 -4.90 -9.69
N LEU A 57 -5.80 -5.08 -8.39
CA LEU A 57 -4.89 -6.08 -7.86
C LEU A 57 -5.54 -7.46 -7.84
N SER A 58 -4.75 -8.47 -8.21
CA SER A 58 -5.15 -9.86 -8.08
C SER A 58 -4.99 -10.37 -6.65
N GLU A 59 -5.57 -11.53 -6.35
CA GLU A 59 -5.37 -12.20 -5.06
C GLU A 59 -3.89 -12.42 -4.74
N ASP A 60 -3.08 -12.80 -5.74
CA ASP A 60 -1.63 -12.97 -5.59
C ASP A 60 -0.89 -11.65 -5.30
N ASP A 61 -1.37 -10.53 -5.86
CA ASP A 61 -0.81 -9.21 -5.54
C ASP A 61 -1.15 -8.82 -4.10
N TRP A 62 -2.38 -9.10 -3.64
CA TRP A 62 -2.80 -8.85 -2.26
C TRP A 62 -2.04 -9.70 -1.24
N ARG A 63 -1.84 -10.99 -1.53
CA ARG A 63 -0.99 -11.86 -0.71
C ARG A 63 0.43 -11.30 -0.60
N TYR A 64 1.03 -10.92 -1.73
CA TYR A 64 2.36 -10.32 -1.76
C TYR A 64 2.44 -9.02 -0.95
N LEU A 65 1.53 -8.07 -1.18
CA LEU A 65 1.51 -6.78 -0.47
C LEU A 65 1.35 -6.99 1.03
N THR A 66 0.44 -7.87 1.43
CA THR A 66 0.20 -8.19 2.83
C THR A 66 1.47 -8.75 3.49
N GLU A 67 2.20 -9.64 2.81
CA GLU A 67 3.49 -10.10 3.31
C GLU A 67 4.51 -8.95 3.46
N GLN A 68 4.55 -7.99 2.53
CA GLN A 68 5.46 -6.85 2.66
C GLN A 68 5.10 -5.98 3.87
N ILE A 69 3.80 -5.78 4.13
CA ILE A 69 3.32 -5.05 5.32
C ILE A 69 3.76 -5.78 6.60
N LEU A 70 3.54 -7.10 6.67
CA LEU A 70 3.92 -7.91 7.83
C LEU A 70 5.44 -7.97 8.06
N LYS A 71 6.25 -7.80 7.00
CA LYS A 71 7.72 -7.70 7.05
C LYS A 71 8.21 -6.28 7.36
N GLY A 72 7.31 -5.29 7.48
CA GLY A 72 7.65 -3.88 7.66
C GLY A 72 8.32 -3.24 6.44
N ARG A 73 8.20 -3.88 5.27
CA ARG A 73 8.73 -3.37 3.99
C ARG A 73 7.72 -2.47 3.27
N GLU A 74 6.43 -2.63 3.56
CA GLU A 74 5.34 -1.74 3.15
C GLU A 74 4.70 -1.17 4.43
N SER A 75 4.18 0.05 4.36
CA SER A 75 3.53 0.70 5.51
C SER A 75 2.21 1.30 5.09
N LEU A 76 1.24 1.33 6.01
CA LEU A 76 0.00 2.08 5.86
C LEU A 76 0.04 3.44 6.59
N SER A 77 1.17 3.74 7.25
CA SER A 77 1.39 5.02 7.92
C SER A 77 1.25 6.18 6.94
N CYS A 78 0.70 7.29 7.42
CA CYS A 78 0.48 8.51 6.62
C CYS A 78 -0.56 8.36 5.50
N MET A 79 -1.29 7.25 5.42
CA MET A 79 -2.51 7.17 4.60
C MET A 79 -3.70 7.74 5.38
N PRO A 80 -4.71 8.31 4.69
CA PRO A 80 -6.00 8.61 5.30
C PRO A 80 -6.65 7.35 5.90
N GLU A 81 -7.40 7.51 7.00
CA GLU A 81 -8.00 6.38 7.73
C GLU A 81 -8.98 5.60 6.83
N GLU A 82 -9.73 6.31 5.99
CA GLU A 82 -10.62 5.73 4.99
C GLU A 82 -9.90 4.79 4.00
N ASP A 83 -8.72 5.18 3.52
CA ASP A 83 -7.93 4.38 2.58
C ASP A 83 -7.31 3.17 3.28
N VAL A 84 -6.93 3.31 4.55
CA VAL A 84 -6.48 2.17 5.37
C VAL A 84 -7.60 1.14 5.52
N ASP A 85 -8.83 1.58 5.79
CA ASP A 85 -9.98 0.70 5.90
C ASP A 85 -10.29 -0.04 4.59
N LEU A 86 -10.13 0.63 3.45
CA LEU A 86 -10.23 -0.01 2.13
C LEU A 86 -9.18 -1.12 1.96
N VAL A 87 -7.92 -0.85 2.31
CA VAL A 87 -6.85 -1.87 2.26
C VAL A 87 -7.17 -3.05 3.19
N LEU A 88 -7.60 -2.80 4.42
CA LEU A 88 -7.95 -3.87 5.37
C LEU A 88 -9.12 -4.72 4.88
N ARG A 89 -10.11 -4.11 4.22
CA ARG A 89 -11.22 -4.81 3.58
C ARG A 89 -10.71 -5.73 2.46
N GLU A 90 -9.86 -5.23 1.58
CA GLU A 90 -9.31 -6.03 0.49
C GLU A 90 -8.45 -7.21 0.99
N ILE A 91 -7.65 -7.00 2.05
CA ILE A 91 -6.90 -8.08 2.71
C ILE A 91 -7.86 -9.12 3.31
N THR A 92 -8.98 -8.69 3.89
CA THR A 92 -10.01 -9.61 4.42
C THR A 92 -10.58 -10.49 3.31
N VAL A 93 -10.90 -9.89 2.15
CA VAL A 93 -11.51 -10.57 1.00
C VAL A 93 -10.53 -11.51 0.30
N HIS A 94 -9.29 -11.06 0.07
CA HIS A 94 -8.33 -11.77 -0.78
C HIS A 94 -7.30 -12.61 -0.01
N VAL A 95 -7.13 -12.40 1.29
CA VAL A 95 -6.13 -13.11 2.10
C VAL A 95 -6.79 -13.83 3.26
N SER A 96 -7.33 -13.09 4.23
CA SER A 96 -8.15 -13.58 5.35
C SER A 96 -8.43 -12.48 6.36
N GLU A 97 -9.53 -12.64 7.11
CA GLU A 97 -9.87 -11.80 8.27
C GLU A 97 -8.75 -11.80 9.34
N GLU A 98 -8.19 -12.97 9.68
CA GLU A 98 -7.09 -13.07 10.66
C GLU A 98 -5.88 -12.21 10.25
N THR A 99 -5.58 -12.20 8.96
CA THR A 99 -4.44 -11.43 8.44
C THR A 99 -4.74 -9.93 8.44
N ALA A 100 -5.95 -9.53 8.04
CA ALA A 100 -6.38 -8.14 8.12
C ALA A 100 -6.33 -7.62 9.57
N ASP A 101 -6.77 -8.42 10.54
CA ASP A 101 -6.67 -8.10 11.96
C ASP A 101 -5.23 -7.90 12.43
N ARG A 102 -4.30 -8.73 11.93
CA ARG A 102 -2.88 -8.58 12.24
C ARG A 102 -2.30 -7.30 11.65
N VAL A 103 -2.64 -6.97 10.41
CA VAL A 103 -2.24 -5.70 9.77
C VAL A 103 -2.83 -4.50 10.51
N ARG A 104 -4.11 -4.55 10.88
CA ARG A 104 -4.77 -3.51 11.68
C ARG A 104 -4.03 -3.26 12.98
N ARG A 105 -3.62 -4.31 13.71
CA ARG A 105 -2.85 -4.16 14.94
C ARG A 105 -1.50 -3.48 14.69
N LEU A 106 -0.78 -3.84 13.62
CA LEU A 106 0.50 -3.20 13.27
C LEU A 106 0.31 -1.70 12.99
N TYR A 107 -0.71 -1.35 12.21
CA TYR A 107 -1.05 0.04 11.91
C TYR A 107 -1.30 0.88 13.18
N HIS A 108 -2.13 0.38 14.11
CA HIS A 108 -2.39 1.09 15.37
C HIS A 108 -1.13 1.24 16.25
N LEU A 109 -0.25 0.23 16.25
CA LEU A 109 1.01 0.30 17.00
C LEU A 109 1.98 1.32 16.41
N SER A 110 2.02 1.48 15.08
CA SER A 110 2.82 2.52 14.43
C SER A 110 2.28 3.93 14.71
N GLU A 111 0.96 4.13 14.69
CA GLU A 111 0.34 5.43 14.97
C GLU A 111 0.54 5.89 16.43
N CYS A 112 0.59 4.95 17.39
CA CYS A 112 0.88 5.27 18.79
C CYS A 112 2.37 5.46 19.11
N GLY A 113 3.29 5.30 18.13
CA GLY A 113 4.73 5.47 18.33
C GLY A 113 5.37 4.42 19.25
N ILE A 114 4.81 3.20 19.30
CA ILE A 114 5.27 2.12 20.20
C ILE A 114 6.25 1.15 19.50
N LEU A 115 6.63 1.43 18.25
CA LEU A 115 7.54 0.59 17.44
C LEU A 115 8.94 1.19 17.27
#